data_AF-A0A356GKE7-F1
#
_entry.id   AF-A0A356GKE7-F1
#
_cell.length_a   1.000
_cell.length_b   1.000
_cell.length_c   1.000
_cell.angle_alpha   90.00
_cell.angle_beta   90.00
_cell.angle_gamma   90.00
#
_symmetry.space_group_name_H-M   'P 1'
#
loop_
_entity.id
_entity.type
_entity.pdbx_description
1 polymer ?
#
loop_
_entity_poly.entity_id
_entity_poly.type
_entity_poly.pdbx_seq_one_letter_code
_entity_poly.pdbx_strand_id
1 'polypeptide(L)'
;MRKVNRKTLLMSVVYFLTAFTLMFATTYAWFIMTNTNNTSLISNISDVEAEYEFYRFEDSYHNGNQINTLPEQLCNSTVTDQCYELIPNPATMFNYDKAIAPGDRFSFTLKIVSIGTGGYLNLDLGKVQSVNASDTRIQDAFMYTVTKVSYIVNGIEGADQKEVLPTLIYSTHFNGNTETIYPLIHHLPMNPTVENQVIILIYFEIHYDPTVTFLDPYGVTYPNYNHLSNQAIQIEDIYMMISPSSE
;
A
#
# COMPACT_ATOMS: atom_id res chain seq x y z
N MET A 1 42.67 35.72 44.88
CA MET A 1 41.29 35.45 44.41
C MET A 1 41.20 35.71 42.90
N ARG A 2 41.05 34.67 42.09
CA ARG A 2 40.99 34.75 40.62
C ARG A 2 39.62 35.31 40.21
N LYS A 3 39.57 36.50 39.59
CA LYS A 3 38.33 37.02 38.97
C LYS A 3 37.97 36.11 37.80
N VAL A 4 37.05 35.18 38.03
CA VAL A 4 36.46 34.36 36.98
C VAL A 4 35.79 35.29 35.98
N ASN A 5 36.19 35.21 34.72
CA ASN A 5 35.74 36.10 33.66
C ASN A 5 34.26 35.78 33.35
N ARG A 6 33.33 36.54 33.94
CA ARG A 6 31.87 36.33 33.79
C ARG A 6 31.42 36.16 32.34
N LYS A 7 32.12 36.80 31.39
CA LYS A 7 31.85 36.70 29.95
C LYS A 7 32.07 35.30 29.38
N THR A 8 33.14 34.60 29.79
CA THR A 8 33.40 33.23 29.29
C THR A 8 32.41 32.24 29.89
N LEU A 9 32.01 32.44 31.15
CA LEU A 9 31.01 31.60 31.81
C LEU A 9 29.62 31.79 31.19
N LEU A 10 29.25 33.03 30.84
CA LEU A 10 28.00 33.34 30.16
C LEU A 10 27.95 32.75 28.74
N MET A 11 29.04 32.84 27.98
CA MET A 11 29.12 32.20 26.66
C MET A 11 28.97 30.68 26.74
N SER A 12 29.62 30.03 27.71
CA SER A 12 29.48 28.57 27.88
C SER A 12 28.03 28.15 28.18
N VAL A 13 27.29 28.93 28.98
CA VAL A 13 25.87 28.67 29.25
C VAL A 13 25.02 28.82 27.99
N VAL A 14 25.30 29.84 27.17
CA VAL A 14 24.60 30.03 25.89
C VAL A 14 24.87 28.88 24.92
N TYR A 15 26.12 28.43 24.80
CA TYR A 15 26.47 27.28 23.96
C TYR A 15 25.83 25.98 24.43
N PHE A 16 25.73 25.79 25.76
CA PHE A 16 25.08 24.62 26.32
C PHE A 16 23.57 24.62 26.02
N LEU A 17 22.90 25.76 26.20
CA LEU A 17 21.48 25.91 25.89
C LEU A 17 21.19 25.71 24.41
N THR A 18 22.01 26.26 23.50
CA THR A 18 21.81 26.08 22.06
C THR A 18 22.02 24.63 21.62
N ALA A 19 23.04 23.96 22.15
CA ALA A 19 23.25 22.53 21.91
C ALA A 19 22.07 21.68 22.41
N PHE A 20 21.54 22.01 23.59
CA PHE A 20 20.39 21.32 24.17
C PHE A 20 19.11 21.52 23.32
N THR A 21 18.87 22.74 22.82
CA THR A 21 17.73 23.00 21.92
C THR A 21 17.87 22.29 20.58
N LEU A 22 19.09 22.20 20.02
CA LEU A 22 19.33 21.46 18.79
C LEU A 22 19.06 19.97 18.98
N MET A 23 19.50 19.39 20.11
CA MET A 23 19.24 18.00 20.44
C MET A 23 17.73 17.71 20.62
N PHE A 24 16.98 18.62 21.24
CA PHE A 24 15.53 18.49 21.36
C PHE A 24 14.83 18.58 20.01
N ALA A 25 15.25 19.50 19.14
CA ALA A 25 14.66 19.63 17.80
C ALA A 25 14.90 18.39 16.94
N THR A 26 16.11 17.83 16.97
CA THR A 26 16.45 16.63 16.19
C THR A 26 15.74 15.38 16.71
N THR A 27 15.70 15.18 18.03
CA THR A 27 14.97 14.05 18.64
C THR A 27 13.46 14.14 18.39
N TYR A 28 12.88 15.35 18.47
CA TYR A 28 11.47 15.55 18.15
C TYR A 28 11.15 15.31 16.67
N ALA A 29 12.01 15.79 15.75
CA ALA A 29 11.86 15.52 14.32
C ALA A 29 11.96 14.01 14.01
N TRP A 30 12.91 13.31 14.65
CA TRP A 30 13.04 11.86 14.53
C TRP A 30 11.79 11.13 15.06
N PHE A 31 11.24 11.55 16.20
CA PHE A 31 9.99 10.98 16.72
C PHE A 31 8.80 11.21 15.78
N ILE A 32 8.67 12.40 15.17
CA ILE A 32 7.61 12.66 14.19
C ILE A 32 7.76 11.74 12.98
N MET A 33 8.97 11.62 12.40
CA MET A 33 9.24 10.72 11.29
C MET A 33 8.91 9.26 11.63
N THR A 34 9.15 8.83 12.87
CA THR A 34 8.93 7.45 13.30
C THR A 34 7.45 7.16 13.58
N ASN A 35 6.70 8.13 14.11
CA ASN A 35 5.32 7.94 14.58
C ASN A 35 4.26 8.10 13.47
N THR A 36 4.60 8.70 12.32
CA THR A 36 3.71 8.76 11.14
C THR A 36 3.67 7.44 10.34
N ASN A 37 4.49 6.44 10.68
CA ASN A 37 4.53 5.12 10.04
C ASN A 37 3.65 4.07 10.75
N ASN A 38 2.43 4.44 11.17
CA ASN A 38 1.47 3.47 11.73
C ASN A 38 0.78 2.60 10.66
N THR A 39 1.34 2.55 9.45
CA THR A 39 1.23 1.42 8.52
C THR A 39 2.60 0.81 8.37
N SER A 40 2.73 -0.51 8.53
CA SER A 40 4.00 -1.20 8.29
C SER A 40 4.26 -1.40 6.80
N LEU A 41 4.52 -0.31 6.06
CA LEU A 41 5.19 -0.42 4.77
C LEU A 41 6.69 -0.55 5.05
N ILE A 42 7.12 -1.76 5.36
CA ILE A 42 8.53 -2.08 5.63
C ILE A 42 9.27 -2.10 4.30
N SER A 43 9.79 -0.93 3.90
CA SER A 43 10.80 -0.85 2.84
C SER A 43 12.11 -1.38 3.42
N ASN A 44 12.53 -2.57 3.00
CA ASN A 44 13.85 -3.07 3.33
C ASN A 44 14.86 -2.29 2.49
N ILE A 45 15.74 -1.53 3.15
CA ILE A 45 16.66 -0.58 2.53
C ILE A 45 17.65 -1.35 1.64
N SER A 46 17.42 -1.29 0.34
CA SER A 46 18.42 -1.45 -0.72
C SER A 46 18.88 -0.05 -1.15
N ASP A 47 20.06 0.10 -1.74
CA ASP A 47 20.64 1.38 -2.24
C ASP A 47 19.81 2.06 -3.37
N VAL A 48 18.53 1.72 -3.52
CA VAL A 48 17.57 2.27 -4.48
C VAL A 48 16.55 3.11 -3.71
N GLU A 49 16.61 4.43 -3.89
CA GLU A 49 15.61 5.35 -3.35
C GLU A 49 14.34 5.32 -4.23
N ALA A 50 13.18 5.05 -3.62
CA ALA A 50 11.90 5.08 -4.29
C ALA A 50 10.87 5.82 -3.44
N GLU A 51 10.16 6.76 -4.06
CA GLU A 51 8.98 7.42 -3.47
C GLU A 51 7.72 6.69 -3.94
N TYR A 52 6.69 6.62 -3.09
CA TYR A 52 5.44 5.99 -3.47
C TYR A 52 4.22 6.80 -3.05
N GLU A 53 3.14 6.64 -3.82
CA GLU A 53 1.82 7.20 -3.56
C GLU A 53 0.78 6.08 -3.71
N PHE A 54 -0.13 5.97 -2.74
CA PHE A 54 -1.18 4.96 -2.72
C PHE A 54 -2.54 5.59 -3.00
N TYR A 55 -3.26 5.01 -3.95
CA TYR A 55 -4.56 5.48 -4.40
C TYR A 55 -5.63 4.40 -4.24
N ARG A 56 -6.83 4.83 -3.86
CA ARG A 56 -8.05 4.01 -3.84
C ARG A 56 -9.02 4.54 -4.89
N PHE A 57 -9.63 3.65 -5.66
CA PHE A 57 -10.68 4.03 -6.59
C PHE A 57 -12.01 4.17 -5.84
N GLU A 58 -12.57 5.38 -5.82
CA GLU A 58 -13.91 5.65 -5.34
C GLU A 58 -14.92 5.23 -6.40
N ASP A 59 -15.78 4.27 -6.05
CA ASP A 59 -16.92 3.86 -6.88
C ASP A 59 -18.10 3.55 -5.97
N SER A 60 -19.15 4.37 -6.06
CA SER A 60 -20.37 4.21 -5.29
C SER A 60 -21.10 2.89 -5.54
N TYR A 61 -20.82 2.22 -6.67
CA TYR A 61 -21.41 0.94 -7.05
C TYR A 61 -20.49 -0.26 -6.83
N HIS A 62 -19.25 -0.06 -6.37
CA HIS A 62 -18.25 -1.11 -6.16
C HIS A 62 -18.08 -2.06 -7.36
N ASN A 63 -18.13 -1.55 -8.59
CA ASN A 63 -17.80 -2.32 -9.80
C ASN A 63 -16.29 -2.35 -10.09
N GLY A 64 -15.50 -1.60 -9.32
CA GLY A 64 -14.08 -1.39 -9.55
C GLY A 64 -13.80 -0.59 -10.82
N ASN A 65 -12.52 -0.36 -11.11
CA ASN A 65 -12.11 0.39 -12.30
C ASN A 65 -11.91 -0.54 -13.50
N GLN A 66 -12.72 -0.34 -14.54
CA GLN A 66 -12.65 -1.09 -15.80
C GLN A 66 -11.62 -0.52 -16.78
N ILE A 67 -11.25 0.76 -16.64
CA ILE A 67 -10.29 1.45 -17.51
C ILE A 67 -9.26 2.13 -16.61
N ASN A 68 -8.16 1.43 -16.36
CA ASN A 68 -7.11 1.88 -15.45
C ASN A 68 -6.22 2.94 -16.11
N THR A 69 -6.47 4.23 -15.79
CA THR A 69 -5.63 5.37 -16.18
C THR A 69 -5.54 6.42 -15.06
N LEU A 70 -4.60 6.25 -14.15
CA LEU A 70 -4.41 7.11 -12.99
C LEU A 70 -4.30 8.61 -13.34
N PRO A 71 -3.50 9.05 -14.34
CA PRO A 71 -3.34 10.47 -14.64
C PRO A 71 -4.63 11.18 -15.07
N GLU A 72 -5.57 10.44 -15.64
CA GLU A 72 -6.84 10.98 -16.17
C GLU A 72 -7.99 10.87 -15.17
N GLN A 73 -7.83 10.03 -14.14
CA GLN A 73 -8.91 9.63 -13.24
C GLN A 73 -8.69 10.10 -11.80
N LEU A 74 -7.91 11.15 -11.55
CA LEU A 74 -7.73 11.67 -10.18
C LEU A 74 -8.99 12.37 -9.68
N CYS A 75 -9.38 12.08 -8.43
CA CYS A 75 -10.45 12.79 -7.76
C CYS A 75 -10.12 14.27 -7.60
N ASN A 76 -11.14 15.12 -7.68
CA ASN A 76 -11.02 16.56 -7.50
C ASN A 76 -12.26 17.11 -6.79
N SER A 77 -12.31 18.43 -6.54
CA SER A 77 -13.43 19.05 -5.83
C SER A 77 -14.80 18.89 -6.49
N THR A 78 -14.84 18.49 -7.76
CA THR A 78 -16.07 18.31 -8.56
C THR A 78 -16.36 16.86 -8.93
N VAL A 79 -15.34 15.99 -8.93
CA VAL A 79 -15.42 14.57 -9.29
C VAL A 79 -14.91 13.77 -8.12
N THR A 80 -15.83 13.13 -7.41
CA THR A 80 -15.57 12.32 -6.20
C THR A 80 -16.03 10.87 -6.34
N ASP A 81 -16.57 10.51 -7.51
CA ASP A 81 -17.02 9.16 -7.84
C ASP A 81 -16.39 8.76 -9.18
N GLN A 82 -16.10 7.47 -9.33
CA GLN A 82 -15.35 6.89 -10.45
C GLN A 82 -13.97 7.55 -10.66
N CYS A 83 -13.25 7.78 -9.56
CA CYS A 83 -11.95 8.43 -9.56
C CYS A 83 -11.02 7.87 -8.48
N TYR A 84 -9.71 8.07 -8.65
CA TYR A 84 -8.68 7.71 -7.68
C TYR A 84 -8.46 8.81 -6.66
N GLU A 85 -8.70 8.48 -5.40
CA GLU A 85 -8.37 9.30 -4.23
C GLU A 85 -6.98 8.92 -3.72
N LEU A 86 -6.10 9.92 -3.54
CA LEU A 86 -4.81 9.72 -2.87
C LEU A 86 -5.07 9.50 -1.38
N ILE A 87 -4.58 8.40 -0.83
CA ILE A 87 -4.66 8.12 0.61
C ILE A 87 -3.30 8.43 1.23
N PRO A 88 -3.14 9.58 1.92
CA PRO A 88 -1.88 9.93 2.56
C PRO A 88 -1.65 9.06 3.80
N ASN A 89 -0.48 8.41 3.88
CA ASN A 89 -0.05 7.60 5.03
C ASN A 89 -1.15 6.65 5.56
N PRO A 90 -1.63 5.70 4.74
CA PRO A 90 -2.81 4.91 5.05
C PRO A 90 -2.58 3.99 6.25
N ALA A 91 -3.05 4.27 7.47
CA ALA A 91 -2.81 3.41 8.65
C ALA A 91 -3.29 1.94 8.48
N THR A 92 -4.22 1.71 7.56
CA THR A 92 -4.66 0.40 7.08
C THR A 92 -4.84 0.50 5.57
N MET A 93 -4.32 -0.48 4.82
CA MET A 93 -4.44 -0.49 3.35
C MET A 93 -5.90 -0.58 2.89
N PHE A 94 -6.68 -1.46 3.51
CA PHE A 94 -8.11 -1.63 3.20
C PHE A 94 -8.87 -2.01 4.47
N ASN A 95 -9.95 -1.31 4.75
CA ASN A 95 -10.89 -1.67 5.81
C ASN A 95 -12.28 -1.33 5.30
N TYR A 96 -13.13 -2.35 5.18
CA TYR A 96 -14.49 -2.17 4.72
C TYR A 96 -15.45 -2.84 5.71
N ASP A 97 -16.07 -1.99 6.53
CA ASP A 97 -16.97 -2.35 7.64
C ASP A 97 -18.46 -2.21 7.29
N LYS A 98 -18.76 -1.85 6.03
CA LYS A 98 -20.12 -1.75 5.51
C LYS A 98 -20.58 -3.08 4.91
N ALA A 99 -21.85 -3.15 4.54
CA ALA A 99 -22.40 -4.28 3.81
C ALA A 99 -21.66 -4.46 2.47
N ILE A 100 -21.16 -5.68 2.24
CA ILE A 100 -20.53 -6.12 1.00
C ILE A 100 -21.46 -7.11 0.32
N ALA A 101 -21.59 -7.00 -1.00
CA ALA A 101 -22.31 -7.95 -1.83
C ALA A 101 -21.35 -8.84 -2.63
N PRO A 102 -21.75 -10.09 -2.94
CA PRO A 102 -21.06 -10.91 -3.91
C PRO A 102 -20.92 -10.19 -5.26
N GLY A 103 -19.69 -10.13 -5.78
CA GLY A 103 -19.35 -9.41 -7.00
C GLY A 103 -18.77 -8.00 -6.80
N ASP A 104 -18.84 -7.44 -5.58
CA ASP A 104 -18.22 -6.15 -5.26
C ASP A 104 -16.71 -6.20 -5.52
N ARG A 105 -16.18 -5.11 -6.08
CA ARG A 105 -14.77 -4.93 -6.42
C ARG A 105 -14.25 -3.60 -5.89
N PHE A 106 -13.05 -3.65 -5.33
CA PHE A 106 -12.34 -2.50 -4.80
C PHE A 106 -11.01 -2.39 -5.53
N SER A 107 -10.79 -1.28 -6.23
CA SER A 107 -9.59 -1.07 -7.04
C SER A 107 -8.64 -0.10 -6.38
N PHE A 108 -7.34 -0.38 -6.54
CA PHE A 108 -6.25 0.37 -5.94
C PHE A 108 -5.17 0.63 -6.97
N THR A 109 -4.35 1.64 -6.72
CA THR A 109 -3.16 1.91 -7.53
C THR A 109 -2.00 2.30 -6.63
N LEU A 110 -0.86 1.67 -6.85
CA LEU A 110 0.41 2.09 -6.29
C LEU A 110 1.21 2.79 -7.38
N LYS A 111 1.54 4.06 -7.15
CA LYS A 111 2.44 4.84 -7.99
C LYS A 111 3.79 4.90 -7.33
N ILE A 112 4.84 4.50 -8.05
CA ILE A 112 6.20 4.45 -7.53
C ILE A 112 7.10 5.28 -8.44
N VAL A 113 7.81 6.24 -7.87
CA VAL A 113 8.81 7.02 -8.59
C VAL A 113 10.17 6.35 -8.39
N SER A 114 10.71 5.78 -9.46
CA SER A 114 12.02 5.14 -9.47
C SER A 114 13.10 6.19 -9.75
N ILE A 115 14.02 6.38 -8.80
CA ILE A 115 15.15 7.30 -8.92
C ILE A 115 16.45 6.48 -8.84
N GLY A 116 16.89 5.87 -9.93
CA GLY A 116 18.13 5.07 -9.93
C GLY A 116 18.29 4.05 -11.04
N THR A 117 19.38 3.28 -10.95
CA THR A 117 19.72 2.17 -11.86
C THR A 117 19.15 0.85 -11.37
N GLY A 118 18.73 -0.01 -12.32
CA GLY A 118 18.58 -1.47 -12.21
C GLY A 118 18.08 -2.07 -10.89
N GLY A 119 16.87 -2.63 -10.89
CA GLY A 119 16.35 -3.34 -9.73
C GLY A 119 15.02 -4.02 -10.02
N TYR A 120 14.58 -4.81 -9.05
CA TYR A 120 13.29 -5.49 -9.09
C TYR A 120 12.47 -5.12 -7.87
N LEU A 121 11.19 -4.94 -8.10
CA LEU A 121 10.19 -4.70 -7.09
C LEU A 121 9.38 -5.97 -6.84
N ASN A 122 9.21 -6.29 -5.57
CA ASN A 122 8.23 -7.25 -5.08
C ASN A 122 7.20 -6.51 -4.22
N LEU A 123 5.93 -6.85 -4.43
CA LEU A 123 4.79 -6.32 -3.71
C LEU A 123 3.96 -7.47 -3.17
N ASP A 124 3.71 -7.43 -1.86
CA ASP A 124 2.91 -8.43 -1.15
C ASP A 124 1.84 -7.74 -0.29
N LEU A 125 0.75 -8.45 -0.01
CA LEU A 125 -0.26 -8.07 0.98
C LEU A 125 -0.05 -8.87 2.27
N GLY A 126 -0.34 -8.27 3.42
CA GLY A 126 -0.16 -8.90 4.72
C GLY A 126 -1.22 -8.52 5.72
N LYS A 127 -1.30 -9.30 6.80
CA LYS A 127 -2.26 -9.09 7.90
C LYS A 127 -3.70 -8.93 7.39
N VAL A 128 -4.09 -9.87 6.52
CA VAL A 128 -5.46 -9.96 6.02
C VAL A 128 -6.30 -10.65 7.08
N GLN A 129 -7.36 -9.99 7.54
CA GLN A 129 -8.21 -10.50 8.60
C GLN A 129 -9.69 -10.25 8.35
N SER A 130 -10.51 -11.20 8.80
CA SER A 130 -11.95 -11.00 8.99
C SER A 130 -12.20 -10.51 10.41
N VAL A 131 -12.56 -9.24 10.55
CA VAL A 131 -12.93 -8.64 11.82
C VAL A 131 -14.31 -9.18 12.23
N ASN A 132 -14.48 -9.47 13.52
CA ASN A 132 -15.70 -10.05 14.11
C ASN A 132 -16.13 -11.42 13.56
N ALA A 133 -15.20 -12.17 12.95
CA ALA A 133 -15.47 -13.53 12.53
C ALA A 133 -15.59 -14.48 13.74
N SER A 134 -16.53 -15.42 13.68
CA SER A 134 -16.67 -16.50 14.67
C SER A 134 -16.17 -17.84 14.13
N ASP A 135 -16.79 -18.33 13.05
CA ASP A 135 -16.51 -19.66 12.45
C ASP A 135 -16.21 -19.57 10.95
N THR A 136 -17.05 -18.82 10.23
CA THR A 136 -16.84 -18.46 8.82
C THR A 136 -16.12 -17.14 8.75
N ARG A 137 -15.23 -16.97 7.78
CA ARG A 137 -14.40 -15.77 7.65
C ARG A 137 -14.67 -15.16 6.29
N ILE A 138 -15.19 -13.94 6.26
CA ILE A 138 -15.54 -13.23 5.02
C ILE A 138 -14.34 -13.11 4.06
N GLN A 139 -13.12 -13.02 4.59
CA GLN A 139 -11.89 -12.99 3.79
C GLN A 139 -11.74 -14.18 2.84
N ASP A 140 -12.26 -15.37 3.20
CA ASP A 140 -12.15 -16.57 2.38
C ASP A 140 -12.95 -16.44 1.06
N ALA A 141 -13.90 -15.50 1.00
CA ALA A 141 -14.64 -15.14 -0.23
C ALA A 141 -13.95 -14.07 -1.08
N PHE A 142 -12.87 -13.48 -0.60
CA PHE A 142 -12.16 -12.45 -1.35
C PHE A 142 -10.98 -13.02 -2.12
N MET A 143 -10.83 -12.57 -3.37
CA MET A 143 -9.67 -12.79 -4.22
C MET A 143 -9.02 -11.45 -4.54
N TYR A 144 -7.70 -11.46 -4.68
CA TYR A 144 -6.93 -10.31 -5.13
C TYR A 144 -6.31 -10.60 -6.50
N THR A 145 -6.09 -9.55 -7.31
CA THR A 145 -5.47 -9.69 -8.63
C THR A 145 -4.84 -8.38 -9.11
N VAL A 146 -3.80 -8.46 -9.92
CA VAL A 146 -3.19 -7.30 -10.60
C VAL A 146 -3.89 -7.09 -11.95
N THR A 147 -4.56 -5.96 -12.11
CA THR A 147 -5.31 -5.64 -13.34
C THR A 147 -4.44 -5.10 -14.44
N LYS A 148 -3.47 -4.26 -14.10
CA LYS A 148 -2.59 -3.60 -15.07
C LYS A 148 -1.28 -3.21 -14.40
N VAL A 149 -0.19 -3.34 -15.14
CA VAL A 149 1.11 -2.77 -14.79
C VAL A 149 1.53 -1.87 -15.93
N SER A 150 1.87 -0.63 -15.64
CA SER A 150 2.32 0.30 -16.68
C SER A 150 3.40 1.23 -16.17
N TYR A 151 4.06 1.88 -17.10
CA TYR A 151 5.11 2.84 -16.83
C TYR A 151 4.73 4.17 -17.44
N ILE A 152 4.90 5.25 -16.70
CA ILE A 152 4.85 6.61 -17.25
C ILE A 152 6.28 7.01 -17.61
N VAL A 153 6.46 7.30 -18.89
CA VAL A 153 7.72 7.69 -19.51
C VAL A 153 7.47 9.01 -20.23
N ASN A 154 8.25 10.05 -19.93
CA ASN A 154 8.04 11.42 -20.42
C ASN A 154 6.60 11.94 -20.23
N GLY A 155 5.95 11.58 -19.12
CA GLY A 155 4.59 12.03 -18.77
C GLY A 155 3.45 11.29 -19.48
N ILE A 156 3.74 10.23 -20.24
CA ILE A 156 2.74 9.42 -20.93
C ILE A 156 2.71 8.01 -20.32
N GLU A 157 1.54 7.57 -19.87
CA GLU A 157 1.31 6.19 -19.40
C GLU A 157 1.32 5.21 -20.58
N GLY A 158 2.16 4.18 -20.50
CA GLY A 158 2.27 3.14 -21.50
C GLY A 158 1.16 2.08 -21.45
N ALA A 159 1.26 1.11 -22.36
CA ALA A 159 0.39 -0.07 -22.37
C ALA A 159 0.64 -0.98 -21.16
N ASP A 160 -0.29 -1.91 -20.92
CA ASP A 160 -0.12 -2.95 -19.90
C ASP A 160 1.11 -3.84 -20.19
N GLN A 161 1.94 -4.05 -19.18
CA GLN A 161 3.21 -4.77 -19.25
C GLN A 161 3.18 -6.13 -18.54
N LYS A 162 2.04 -6.54 -17.97
CA LYS A 162 1.89 -7.81 -17.23
C LYS A 162 2.37 -9.05 -18.00
N GLU A 163 2.17 -9.07 -19.32
CA GLU A 163 2.49 -10.19 -20.21
C GLU A 163 3.85 -10.01 -20.92
N VAL A 164 4.48 -8.84 -20.80
CA VAL A 164 5.66 -8.46 -21.60
C VAL A 164 6.95 -8.65 -20.81
N LEU A 165 6.93 -8.33 -19.52
CA LEU A 165 8.09 -8.39 -18.64
C LEU A 165 8.17 -9.74 -17.92
N PRO A 166 9.36 -10.18 -17.48
CA PRO A 166 9.53 -11.42 -16.70
C PRO A 166 9.04 -11.24 -15.26
N THR A 167 7.79 -10.81 -15.11
CA THR A 167 7.16 -10.44 -13.85
C THR A 167 6.16 -11.52 -13.45
N LEU A 168 6.22 -11.94 -12.19
CA LEU A 168 5.33 -12.96 -11.64
C LEU A 168 4.13 -12.27 -11.02
N ILE A 169 2.95 -12.58 -11.53
CA ILE A 169 1.68 -12.02 -11.04
C ILE A 169 0.90 -13.13 -10.36
N TYR A 170 0.34 -12.82 -9.21
CA TYR A 170 -0.40 -13.76 -8.39
C TYR A 170 -1.87 -13.32 -8.33
N SER A 171 -2.76 -14.30 -8.47
CA SER A 171 -4.21 -14.09 -8.38
C SER A 171 -4.82 -15.29 -7.66
N THR A 172 -5.23 -15.11 -6.42
CA THR A 172 -5.78 -16.20 -5.60
C THR A 172 -6.63 -15.67 -4.45
N HIS A 173 -7.36 -16.58 -3.79
CA HIS A 173 -8.16 -16.28 -2.61
C HIS A 173 -7.29 -16.15 -1.37
N PHE A 174 -7.77 -15.38 -0.39
CA PHE A 174 -7.17 -15.40 0.93
C PHE A 174 -7.47 -16.75 1.62
N ASN A 175 -6.49 -17.28 2.35
CA ASN A 175 -6.62 -18.58 3.04
C ASN A 175 -7.16 -18.44 4.49
N GLY A 176 -7.33 -17.18 4.88
CA GLY A 176 -7.83 -16.72 6.15
C GLY A 176 -6.92 -16.84 7.37
N ASN A 177 -5.66 -17.21 7.16
CA ASN A 177 -4.63 -17.06 8.15
C ASN A 177 -4.04 -15.64 8.07
N THR A 178 -4.10 -14.90 9.18
CA THR A 178 -3.67 -13.50 9.29
C THR A 178 -2.17 -13.33 9.10
N GLU A 179 -1.38 -14.35 9.43
CA GLU A 179 0.09 -14.34 9.29
C GLU A 179 0.54 -14.66 7.86
N THR A 180 -0.38 -15.03 6.96
CA THR A 180 -0.01 -15.34 5.58
C THR A 180 0.40 -14.06 4.86
N ILE A 181 1.54 -14.13 4.17
CA ILE A 181 1.95 -13.13 3.19
C ILE A 181 1.37 -13.56 1.84
N TYR A 182 0.60 -12.68 1.23
CA TYR A 182 -0.08 -12.92 -0.04
C TYR A 182 0.71 -12.20 -1.13
N PRO A 183 1.51 -12.91 -1.93
CA PRO A 183 2.27 -12.28 -2.98
C PRO A 183 1.32 -11.70 -4.02
N LEU A 184 1.57 -10.46 -4.46
CA LEU A 184 0.75 -9.76 -5.45
C LEU A 184 1.49 -9.70 -6.79
N ILE A 185 2.71 -9.15 -6.77
CA ILE A 185 3.58 -9.08 -7.95
C ILE A 185 5.05 -9.15 -7.56
N HIS A 186 5.82 -10.04 -8.19
CA HIS A 186 7.25 -10.21 -7.95
C HIS A 186 8.07 -10.02 -9.21
N HIS A 187 9.33 -9.62 -9.03
CA HIS A 187 10.30 -9.39 -10.10
C HIS A 187 9.82 -8.35 -11.12
N LEU A 188 9.18 -7.27 -10.64
CA LEU A 188 8.80 -6.16 -11.52
C LEU A 188 10.03 -5.25 -11.76
N PRO A 189 10.51 -5.07 -13.00
CA PRO A 189 11.65 -4.20 -13.26
C PRO A 189 11.37 -2.75 -12.88
N MET A 190 12.26 -2.17 -12.07
CA MET A 190 12.18 -0.77 -11.60
C MET A 190 12.52 0.25 -12.69
N ASN A 191 13.29 -0.17 -13.70
CA ASN A 191 13.61 0.64 -14.86
C ASN A 191 13.70 -0.24 -16.12
N PRO A 192 12.60 -0.43 -16.87
CA PRO A 192 12.60 -1.24 -18.08
C PRO A 192 13.26 -0.52 -19.28
N THR A 193 13.58 0.76 -19.15
CA THR A 193 14.08 1.64 -20.22
C THR A 193 15.35 2.37 -19.79
N VAL A 194 16.10 2.98 -20.72
CA VAL A 194 17.35 3.71 -20.38
C VAL A 194 17.07 5.15 -19.90
N GLU A 195 15.85 5.43 -19.43
CA GLU A 195 15.47 6.78 -19.00
C GLU A 195 15.83 7.03 -17.52
N ASN A 196 16.13 8.29 -17.21
CA ASN A 196 16.63 8.70 -15.88
C ASN A 196 15.56 8.70 -14.79
N GLN A 197 14.27 8.78 -15.16
CA GLN A 197 13.16 8.75 -14.22
C GLN A 197 12.00 8.00 -14.86
N VAL A 198 11.55 6.94 -14.20
CA VAL A 198 10.40 6.16 -14.62
C VAL A 198 9.42 6.09 -13.46
N ILE A 199 8.15 6.35 -13.73
CA ILE A 199 7.08 6.15 -12.75
C ILE A 199 6.40 4.84 -13.07
N ILE A 200 6.30 3.96 -12.09
CA ILE A 200 5.66 2.66 -12.20
C ILE A 200 4.25 2.77 -11.61
N LEU A 201 3.26 2.29 -12.34
CA LEU A 201 1.88 2.19 -11.87
C LEU A 201 1.47 0.73 -11.80
N ILE A 202 1.09 0.28 -10.61
CA ILE A 202 0.59 -1.07 -10.35
C ILE A 202 -0.88 -0.93 -9.95
N TYR A 203 -1.77 -1.36 -10.84
CA TYR A 203 -3.20 -1.40 -10.60
C TYR A 203 -3.58 -2.80 -10.15
N PHE A 204 -4.35 -2.88 -9.08
CA PHE A 204 -4.80 -4.15 -8.55
C PHE A 204 -6.16 -4.00 -7.88
N GLU A 205 -6.86 -5.11 -7.73
CA GLU A 205 -8.20 -5.16 -7.16
C GLU A 205 -8.30 -6.29 -6.15
N ILE A 206 -9.17 -6.05 -5.18
CA ILE A 206 -9.69 -7.05 -4.25
C ILE A 206 -11.18 -7.14 -4.56
N HIS A 207 -11.68 -8.34 -4.83
CA HIS A 207 -13.09 -8.54 -5.15
C HIS A 207 -13.67 -9.72 -4.41
N TYR A 208 -14.96 -9.59 -4.09
CA TYR A 208 -15.74 -10.66 -3.51
C TYR A 208 -16.13 -11.63 -4.62
N ASP A 209 -15.60 -12.86 -4.56
CA ASP A 209 -15.92 -13.92 -5.52
C ASP A 209 -17.32 -14.49 -5.24
N PRO A 210 -18.29 -14.32 -6.17
CA PRO A 210 -19.65 -14.80 -5.96
C PRO A 210 -19.78 -16.33 -6.04
N THR A 211 -18.73 -17.03 -6.45
CA THR A 211 -18.72 -18.51 -6.55
C THR A 211 -18.34 -19.19 -5.23
N VAL A 212 -17.78 -18.43 -4.27
CA VAL A 212 -17.44 -18.96 -2.96
C VAL A 212 -18.72 -19.23 -2.16
N THR A 213 -18.85 -20.47 -1.70
CA THR A 213 -19.98 -20.91 -0.88
C THR A 213 -19.48 -21.31 0.50
N PHE A 214 -20.20 -20.88 1.53
CA PHE A 214 -19.89 -21.19 2.91
C PHE A 214 -20.73 -22.37 3.38
N LEU A 215 -20.09 -23.29 4.09
CA LEU A 215 -20.73 -24.46 4.69
C LEU A 215 -20.88 -24.25 6.19
N ASP A 216 -21.98 -24.73 6.74
CA ASP A 216 -22.19 -24.81 8.18
C ASP A 216 -21.32 -25.93 8.81
N PRO A 217 -21.28 -26.05 10.16
CA PRO A 217 -20.51 -27.11 10.83
C PRO A 217 -20.93 -28.55 10.47
N TYR A 218 -22.06 -28.74 9.79
CA TYR A 218 -22.56 -30.05 9.34
C TYR A 218 -22.32 -30.28 7.83
N GLY A 219 -21.64 -29.35 7.15
CA GLY A 219 -21.33 -29.43 5.72
C GLY A 219 -22.46 -29.00 4.79
N VAL A 220 -23.49 -28.32 5.30
CA VAL A 220 -24.62 -27.82 4.50
C VAL A 220 -24.35 -26.37 4.11
N THR A 221 -24.56 -26.02 2.84
CA THR A 221 -24.40 -24.64 2.36
C THR A 221 -25.35 -23.70 3.10
N TYR A 222 -24.83 -22.57 3.59
CA TYR A 222 -25.69 -21.54 4.17
C TYR A 222 -26.68 -21.01 3.13
N PRO A 223 -27.99 -20.92 3.46
CA PRO A 223 -29.02 -20.49 2.50
C PRO A 223 -28.97 -18.99 2.20
N ASN A 224 -28.26 -18.21 3.03
CA ASN A 224 -28.02 -16.78 2.86
C ASN A 224 -26.70 -16.36 3.54
N TYR A 225 -26.22 -15.16 3.23
CA TYR A 225 -24.97 -14.60 3.79
C TYR A 225 -25.16 -13.93 5.16
N ASN A 226 -26.28 -14.16 5.87
CA ASN A 226 -26.50 -13.53 7.18
C ASN A 226 -25.43 -13.94 8.22
N HIS A 227 -24.79 -15.10 8.04
CA HIS A 227 -23.68 -15.54 8.91
C HIS A 227 -22.42 -14.66 8.78
N LEU A 228 -22.31 -13.90 7.69
CA LEU A 228 -21.27 -12.89 7.47
C LEU A 228 -21.74 -11.48 7.85
N SER A 229 -23.03 -11.30 8.20
CA SER A 229 -23.53 -10.01 8.63
C SER A 229 -22.80 -9.60 9.91
N ASN A 230 -22.17 -8.42 9.89
CA ASN A 230 -21.27 -7.87 10.92
C ASN A 230 -19.79 -8.27 10.83
N GLN A 231 -19.38 -9.05 9.82
CA GLN A 231 -17.97 -9.21 9.51
C GLN A 231 -17.48 -8.10 8.61
N ALA A 232 -16.23 -7.68 8.81
CA ALA A 232 -15.52 -6.75 7.95
C ALA A 232 -14.23 -7.41 7.45
N ILE A 233 -13.80 -7.06 6.24
CA ILE A 233 -12.46 -7.42 5.77
C ILE A 233 -11.51 -6.25 6.04
N GLN A 234 -10.35 -6.59 6.58
CA GLN A 234 -9.27 -5.65 6.79
C GLN A 234 -7.97 -6.22 6.23
N ILE A 235 -7.21 -5.38 5.54
CA ILE A 235 -5.85 -5.64 5.09
C ILE A 235 -5.02 -4.51 5.65
N GLU A 236 -4.14 -4.82 6.58
CA GLU A 236 -3.35 -3.79 7.26
C GLU A 236 -2.15 -3.41 6.42
N ASP A 237 -1.43 -4.40 5.88
CA ASP A 237 -0.11 -4.19 5.32
C ASP A 237 -0.04 -4.44 3.81
N ILE A 238 0.75 -3.59 3.16
CA ILE A 238 1.29 -3.80 1.82
C ILE A 238 2.81 -3.72 1.95
N TYR A 239 3.52 -4.79 1.62
CA TYR A 239 4.97 -4.88 1.74
C TYR A 239 5.60 -4.58 0.39
N MET A 240 6.47 -3.57 0.36
CA MET A 240 7.21 -3.17 -0.82
C MET A 240 8.68 -3.48 -0.61
N MET A 241 9.20 -4.47 -1.33
CA MET A 241 10.60 -4.87 -1.26
C MET A 241 11.29 -4.56 -2.58
N ILE A 242 12.39 -3.81 -2.52
CA ILE A 242 13.20 -3.47 -3.67
C ILE A 242 14.53 -4.22 -3.54
N SER A 243 14.87 -4.99 -4.57
CA SER A 243 16.16 -5.67 -4.66
C SER A 243 16.98 -5.08 -5.82
N PRO A 244 18.31 -4.97 -5.66
CA PRO A 244 19.17 -4.52 -6.75
C PRO A 244 19.21 -5.61 -7.82
N SER A 245 19.39 -5.21 -9.09
CA SER A 245 19.73 -6.19 -10.13
C SER A 245 21.12 -6.74 -9.82
N SER A 246 21.23 -8.01 -9.46
CA SER A 246 22.55 -8.66 -9.38
C SER A 246 23.20 -8.60 -10.76
N GLU A 247 24.33 -7.92 -10.88
CA GLU A 247 25.23 -8.01 -12.03
C GLU A 247 25.73 -9.45 -12.25
#